data_AF-A0A847YZF5-F1
#
_entry.id   AF-A0A847YZF5-F1
#
_cell.length_a   1.000
_cell.length_b   1.000
_cell.length_c   1.000
_cell.angle_alpha   90.00
_cell.angle_beta   90.00
_cell.angle_gamma   90.00
#
_symmetry.space_group_name_H-M   'P 1'
#
loop_
_entity.id
_entity.type
_entity.pdbx_description
1 polymer ?
#
loop_
_entity_poly.entity_id
_entity_poly.type
_entity_poly.pdbx_seq_one_letter_code
_entity_poly.pdbx_strand_id
1 'polypeptide(L)' 'MNKYLKIILYILAMMFGVFIFIYGGYDDSPGAQLLGVIFFVLGMVGLIKIRKNKINK' A
#
# COMPACT_ATOMS: atom_id res chain seq x y z
N MET A 1 -16.53 -9.26 -0.35
CA MET A 1 -15.47 -8.88 -1.31
C MET A 1 -14.56 -10.06 -1.59
N ASN A 2 -14.37 -10.43 -2.86
CA ASN A 2 -13.52 -11.56 -3.27
C ASN A 2 -12.10 -11.41 -2.71
N LYS A 3 -11.49 -12.50 -2.24
CA LYS A 3 -10.12 -12.52 -1.69
C LYS A 3 -9.11 -12.00 -2.71
N TYR A 4 -9.23 -12.42 -3.97
CA TYR A 4 -8.34 -11.97 -5.05
C TYR A 4 -8.47 -10.47 -5.28
N LEU A 5 -9.71 -9.95 -5.27
CA LEU A 5 -9.96 -8.52 -5.38
C LEU A 5 -9.31 -7.72 -4.24
N LYS A 6 -9.38 -8.22 -2.99
CA LYS A 6 -8.68 -7.58 -1.85
C LYS A 6 -7.17 -7.53 -2.06
N ILE A 7 -6.56 -8.63 -2.52
CA ILE A 7 -5.12 -8.69 -2.77
C ILE A 7 -4.72 -7.69 -3.86
N ILE A 8 -5.50 -7.63 -4.96
CA ILE A 8 -5.27 -6.67 -6.05
C ILE A 8 -5.35 -5.23 -5.53
N LEU A 9 -6.34 -4.89 -4.70
CA LEU A 9 -6.48 -3.55 -4.12
C LEU A 9 -5.28 -3.17 -3.24
N TYR A 10 -4.75 -4.10 -2.45
CA TYR A 10 -3.55 -3.82 -1.65
C TYR A 10 -2.29 -3.67 -2.50
N ILE A 11 -2.16 -4.43 -3.58
CA ILE A 11 -1.06 -4.25 -4.55
C ILE A 11 -1.15 -2.88 -5.22
N LEU A 12 -2.35 -2.49 -5.66
CA LEU A 12 -2.59 -1.16 -6.23
C LEU A 12 -2.28 -0.04 -5.22
N ALA A 13 -2.66 -0.19 -3.95
CA ALA A 13 -2.32 0.78 -2.90
C ALA A 13 -0.80 0.91 -2.70
N MET A 14 -0.05 -0.19 -2.77
CA MET A 14 1.42 -0.15 -2.70
C MET A 14 2.01 0.57 -3.91
N MET A 15 1.56 0.25 -5.13
CA MET A 15 2.01 0.93 -6.34
C MET A 15 1.68 2.44 -6.31
N PHE A 16 0.51 2.79 -5.81
CA PHE A 16 0.09 4.18 -5.64
C PHE A 16 0.93 4.93 -4.60
N GLY A 17 1.29 4.27 -3.49
CA GLY A 17 2.21 4.83 -2.49
C GLY A 17 3.60 5.12 -3.09
N VAL A 18 4.15 4.19 -3.88
CA VAL A 18 5.43 4.41 -4.59
C VAL A 18 5.32 5.56 -5.58
N PHE A 19 4.21 5.63 -6.34
CA PHE A 19 3.96 6.72 -7.28
C PHE A 19 3.94 8.08 -6.57
N ILE A 20 3.18 8.21 -5.47
CA ILE A 20 3.13 9.44 -4.67
C ILE A 20 4.51 9.79 -4.10
N PHE A 21 5.28 8.81 -3.64
CA PHE A 21 6.62 9.05 -3.11
C PHE A 21 7.55 9.65 -4.16
N ILE A 22 7.57 9.08 -5.37
CA ILE A 22 8.39 9.57 -6.48
C ILE A 22 7.93 10.96 -6.92
N TYR A 23 6.62 11.15 -7.10
CA TYR A 23 6.05 12.44 -7.50
C TYR A 23 6.29 13.53 -6.44
N GLY A 24 6.15 13.18 -5.16
CA GLY A 24 6.46 14.08 -4.04
C GLY A 24 7.94 14.44 -3.97
N GLY A 25 8.84 13.55 -4.40
CA GLY A 25 10.26 13.88 -4.56
C GLY A 25 10.53 14.78 -5.76
N TYR A 26 9.77 14.65 -6.85
CA TYR A 26 9.86 15.57 -7.99
C TYR A 26 9.36 16.99 -7.64
N ASP A 27 8.36 17.08 -6.76
CA ASP A 27 7.77 18.34 -6.27
C ASP A 27 8.47 18.92 -5.02
N ASP A 28 9.63 18.36 -4.62
CA ASP A 28 10.35 18.72 -3.38
C ASP A 28 9.43 18.81 -2.13
N SER A 29 8.37 17.98 -2.10
CA SER A 29 7.32 17.99 -1.09
C SER A 29 7.51 16.84 -0.10
N PRO A 30 8.11 17.09 1.08
CA PRO A 30 8.35 16.04 2.07
C PRO A 30 7.04 15.45 2.62
N GLY A 31 5.95 16.23 2.62
CA GLY A 31 4.63 15.75 3.01
C GLY A 31 4.06 14.71 2.04
N ALA A 32 4.22 14.93 0.73
CA ALA A 32 3.81 13.96 -0.28
C ALA A 32 4.63 12.68 -0.19
N GLN A 33 5.95 12.77 0.02
CA GLN A 33 6.80 11.61 0.28
C GLN A 33 6.30 10.80 1.49
N LEU A 34 6.01 11.46 2.61
CA LEU A 34 5.48 10.79 3.80
C LEU A 34 4.15 10.08 3.51
N LEU A 35 3.23 10.72 2.78
CA LEU A 35 1.98 10.10 2.36
C LEU A 35 2.22 8.85 1.49
N GLY A 36 3.18 8.91 0.56
CA GLY A 36 3.58 7.77 -0.26
C GLY A 36 4.03 6.57 0.59
N VAL A 37 4.85 6.82 1.62
CA VAL A 37 5.28 5.79 2.57
C VAL A 37 4.09 5.21 3.34
N ILE A 38 3.19 6.06 3.85
CA ILE A 38 2.01 5.62 4.59
C ILE A 38 1.13 4.69 3.73
N PHE A 39 0.84 5.08 2.48
CA PHE A 39 0.04 4.26 1.57
C PHE A 39 0.70 2.91 1.29
N PHE A 40 2.03 2.90 1.09
CA PHE A 40 2.78 1.67 0.89
C PHE A 40 2.72 0.74 2.11
N VAL A 41 2.95 1.28 3.32
CA VAL A 41 2.93 0.50 4.57
C VAL A 41 1.54 -0.05 4.86
N LEU A 42 0.47 0.74 4.66
CA LEU A 42 -0.91 0.26 4.82
C LEU A 42 -1.24 -0.87 3.84
N GLY A 43 -0.77 -0.75 2.59
CA GLY A 43 -0.85 -1.80 1.58
C GLY A 43 -0.21 -3.10 2.06
N MET A 44 1.03 -3.03 2.52
CA MET A 44 1.79 -4.17 3.02
C MET A 44 1.13 -4.83 4.25
N VAL A 45 0.76 -4.03 5.26
CA VAL A 45 0.12 -4.53 6.49
C VAL A 45 -1.22 -5.21 6.18
N GLY A 46 -2.01 -4.64 5.26
CA GLY A 46 -3.26 -5.25 4.81
C GLY A 46 -3.04 -6.63 4.17
N LEU A 47 -1.99 -6.76 3.36
CA LEU A 47 -1.62 -8.01 2.69
C LEU A 47 -1.14 -9.07 3.69
N ILE A 48 -0.36 -8.68 4.70
CA ILE A 48 0.08 -9.56 5.80
C ILE A 48 -1.12 -10.05 6.62
N LYS A 49 -2.08 -9.18 6.95
CA LYS A 49 -3.29 -9.55 7.69
C LYS A 49 -4.14 -10.58 6.94
N ILE A 50 -4.27 -10.45 5.62
CA ILE A 50 -4.97 -11.46 4.80
C ILE A 50 -4.27 -12.82 4.89
N ARG A 51 -2.93 -12.84 4.85
CA ARG A 51 -2.16 -14.08 4.96
C ARG A 51 -2.34 -14.73 6.33
N LYS A 52 -2.26 -13.97 7.42
CA LYS A 52 -2.47 -14.49 8.79
C LYS A 52 -3.87 -15.10 8.97
N ASN A 53 -4.91 -14.46 8.44
CA ASN A 53 -6.28 -15.01 8.48
C ASN A 53 -6.46 -16.31 7.66
N LYS A 54 -5.55 -16.63 6.73
CA LYS A 54 -5.54 -17.92 6.03
C LYS A 54 -4.85 -19.03 6.85
N ILE A 55 -3.94 -18.68 7.77
CA ILE A 55 -3.17 -19.65 8.58
C ILE A 55 -3.97 -20.06 9.82
N ASN A 56 -4.70 -19.12 10.43
CA ASN A 56 -5.52 -19.37 11.63
C ASN A 56 -6.91 -19.96 11.32
N LYS A 57 -7.16 -20.39 10.08
CA LYS A 57 -8.45 -20.86 9.61
C LYS A 57 -8.27 -22.18 8.88
#